data_AF-A0A8B6XML3-F1
#
_entry.id   AF-A0A8B6XML3-F1
#
_cell.length_a   1.000
_cell.length_b   1.000
_cell.length_c   1.000
_cell.angle_alpha   90.00
_cell.angle_beta   90.00
_cell.angle_gamma   90.00
#
_symmetry.space_group_name_H-M   'P 1'
#
loop_
_entity.id
_entity.type
_entity.pdbx_description
1 polymer ?
#
loop_
_entity_poly.entity_id
_entity_poly.type
_entity_poly.pdbx_seq_one_letter_code
_entity_poly.pdbx_strand_id
1 'polypeptide(L)'
;MSESVNGSNARWAGRAMQMVPGLKPRPQHHCVGEKNGVKNISSDDSSLFVFINNCQDFEYNINGKVGKVTAENCRNLTLNISHNVVGGTLEIIRCENLSLNYGVNAEIPVLQIECSTNISIYIWLKSQLQSVYLMQTRLVNLYLQNQVVDDQNGLTLQYSIETPDDELHIQKVSHWSSALPDANFITECVVRDGVFPTTSEMKKAAEGRRELMKHKMSEMLLNGIKITKPNQGDFSGLSSKDKNFDLPD
;
A
#
# COMPACT_ATOMS: atom_id res chain seq x y z
N MET A 1 -8.38 50.63 -7.51
CA MET A 1 -8.05 50.30 -8.92
C MET A 1 -6.84 49.39 -8.82
N SER A 2 -6.89 48.09 -9.11
CA SER A 2 -7.42 47.44 -10.31
C SER A 2 -7.97 46.03 -10.00
N GLU A 3 -8.74 45.54 -10.96
CA GLU A 3 -9.67 44.42 -10.92
C GLU A 3 -9.05 43.01 -10.87
N SER A 4 -9.96 42.07 -10.59
CA SER A 4 -9.88 40.62 -10.70
C SER A 4 -9.18 40.07 -11.93
N VAL A 5 -8.43 38.98 -11.74
CA VAL A 5 -8.20 37.98 -12.79
C VAL A 5 -8.91 36.69 -12.39
N ASN A 6 -10.01 36.43 -13.08
CA ASN A 6 -10.69 35.14 -13.13
C ASN A 6 -9.72 34.08 -13.70
N GLY A 7 -9.24 33.19 -12.83
CA GLY A 7 -8.55 31.96 -13.20
C GLY A 7 -9.44 30.76 -12.98
N SER A 8 -10.30 30.46 -13.95
CA SER A 8 -11.00 29.18 -14.02
C SER A 8 -10.00 28.05 -14.22
N ASN A 9 -9.82 27.17 -13.22
CA ASN A 9 -9.69 25.70 -13.36
C ASN A 9 -9.27 25.01 -12.05
N ALA A 10 -10.26 24.68 -11.22
CA ALA A 10 -10.16 23.63 -10.19
C ALA A 10 -11.55 23.02 -9.91
N ARG A 11 -12.33 22.74 -10.97
CA ARG A 11 -13.75 22.36 -10.86
C ARG A 11 -14.03 20.85 -10.83
N TRP A 12 -13.03 19.98 -10.97
CA TRP A 12 -13.27 18.54 -11.14
C TRP A 12 -13.39 17.77 -9.81
N ALA A 13 -12.73 18.20 -8.73
CA ALA A 13 -12.87 17.55 -7.42
C ALA A 13 -14.19 17.92 -6.67
N GLY A 14 -14.77 19.09 -6.97
CA GLY A 14 -15.97 19.58 -6.26
C GLY A 14 -17.32 19.07 -6.79
N ARG A 15 -17.38 18.54 -8.03
CA ARG A 15 -18.67 18.18 -8.66
C ARG A 15 -19.13 16.74 -8.41
N ALA A 16 -18.23 15.81 -8.13
CA ALA A 16 -18.61 14.39 -7.95
C ALA A 16 -19.24 14.09 -6.57
N MET A 17 -18.97 14.90 -5.54
CA MET A 17 -19.49 14.68 -4.17
C MET A 17 -20.85 15.33 -3.89
N GLN A 18 -21.40 16.13 -4.80
CA GLN A 18 -22.72 16.78 -4.60
C GLN A 18 -23.92 15.84 -4.81
N MET A 19 -23.72 14.55 -5.13
CA MET A 19 -24.80 13.64 -5.51
C MET A 19 -25.35 12.75 -4.38
N VAL A 20 -24.91 12.92 -3.12
CA VAL A 20 -25.50 12.24 -1.96
C VAL A 20 -25.99 13.27 -0.95
N PRO A 21 -27.31 13.45 -0.78
CA PRO A 21 -27.86 14.36 0.23
C PRO A 21 -27.35 13.99 1.63
N GLY A 22 -26.70 14.93 2.33
CA GLY A 22 -26.24 14.77 3.71
C GLY A 22 -24.73 14.53 3.91
N LEU A 23 -23.96 14.27 2.86
CA LEU A 23 -22.49 14.22 2.96
C LEU A 23 -21.91 15.62 2.81
N LYS A 24 -21.40 16.18 3.91
CA LYS A 24 -20.59 17.41 3.83
C LYS A 24 -19.26 17.07 3.14
N PRO A 25 -18.76 17.91 2.22
CA PRO A 25 -17.43 17.75 1.67
C PRO A 25 -16.41 17.79 2.80
N ARG A 26 -15.42 16.89 2.75
CA ARG A 26 -14.32 16.92 3.72
C ARG A 26 -13.55 18.25 3.59
N PRO A 27 -13.02 18.79 4.70
CA PRO A 27 -12.23 20.00 4.65
C PRO A 27 -11.02 19.80 3.73
N GLN A 28 -10.72 20.80 2.90
CA GLN A 28 -9.60 20.78 1.97
C GLN A 28 -8.76 22.04 2.13
N HIS A 29 -7.43 21.88 2.14
CA HIS A 29 -6.47 22.98 2.05
C HIS A 29 -5.81 22.92 0.67
N HIS A 30 -6.10 23.91 -0.17
CA HIS A 30 -5.57 23.98 -1.52
C HIS A 30 -4.36 24.93 -1.58
N CYS A 31 -3.26 24.45 -2.13
CA CYS A 31 -2.09 25.26 -2.50
C CYS A 31 -1.93 25.13 -4.02
N VAL A 32 -2.21 26.19 -4.77
CA VAL A 32 -2.31 26.12 -6.24
C VAL A 32 -1.48 27.22 -6.88
N GLY A 33 -0.58 26.85 -7.78
CA GLY A 33 0.20 27.82 -8.56
C GLY A 33 1.25 28.59 -7.76
N GLU A 34 1.55 28.15 -6.53
CA GLU A 34 2.52 28.82 -5.67
C GLU A 34 3.95 28.60 -6.20
N LYS A 35 4.79 29.64 -6.12
CA LYS A 35 6.17 29.61 -6.63
C LYS A 35 7.15 30.26 -5.67
N ASN A 36 8.37 29.73 -5.61
CA ASN A 36 9.52 30.34 -4.91
C ASN A 36 9.21 30.71 -3.46
N GLY A 37 8.92 29.72 -2.62
CA GLY A 37 8.52 30.02 -1.25
C GLY A 37 8.51 28.84 -0.31
N VAL A 38 8.14 29.16 0.92
CA VAL A 38 7.98 28.21 2.03
C VAL A 38 6.63 28.47 2.67
N LYS A 39 5.86 27.40 2.94
CA LYS A 39 4.56 27.51 3.60
C LYS A 39 4.41 26.48 4.70
N ASN A 40 3.96 26.94 5.86
CA ASN A 40 3.59 26.09 6.98
C ASN A 40 2.09 25.82 6.93
N ILE A 41 1.71 24.54 6.85
CA ILE A 41 0.32 24.09 6.94
C ILE A 41 0.21 23.38 8.28
N SER A 42 -0.47 23.99 9.26
CA SER A 42 -0.67 23.37 10.58
C SER A 42 -2.15 23.00 10.75
N SER A 43 -2.43 21.74 11.08
CA SER A 43 -3.79 21.27 11.34
C SER A 43 -3.81 20.14 12.36
N ASP A 44 -4.79 20.19 13.26
CA ASP A 44 -5.11 19.05 14.15
C ASP A 44 -6.33 18.27 13.64
N ASP A 45 -6.85 18.62 12.46
CA ASP A 45 -8.01 17.99 11.86
C ASP A 45 -7.58 16.80 10.99
N SER A 46 -7.74 15.60 11.54
CA SER A 46 -7.49 14.33 10.85
C SER A 46 -8.37 14.09 9.61
N SER A 47 -9.40 14.90 9.39
CA SER A 47 -10.23 14.86 8.19
C SER A 47 -9.75 15.80 7.08
N LEU A 48 -8.80 16.69 7.36
CA LEU A 48 -8.27 17.67 6.40
C LEU A 48 -7.50 16.98 5.27
N PHE A 49 -7.86 17.31 4.03
CA PHE A 49 -7.11 16.90 2.85
C PHE A 49 -6.25 18.06 2.36
N VAL A 50 -4.95 17.85 2.21
CA VAL A 50 -4.03 18.83 1.65
C VAL A 50 -3.80 18.52 0.18
N PHE A 51 -4.12 19.48 -0.68
CA PHE A 51 -3.99 19.36 -2.13
C PHE A 51 -3.04 20.43 -2.66
N ILE A 52 -1.87 20.01 -3.14
CA ILE A 52 -0.81 20.86 -3.68
C ILE A 52 -0.78 20.64 -5.18
N ASN A 53 -1.05 21.68 -5.99
CA ASN A 53 -1.19 21.52 -7.43
C ASN A 53 -0.51 22.63 -8.22
N ASN A 54 0.22 22.27 -9.27
CA ASN A 54 0.87 23.20 -10.18
C ASN A 54 1.83 24.18 -9.46
N CYS A 55 2.49 23.72 -8.40
CA CYS A 55 3.44 24.50 -7.61
C CYS A 55 4.88 24.23 -8.06
N GLN A 56 5.74 25.24 -7.94
CA GLN A 56 7.11 25.16 -8.42
C GLN A 56 8.11 25.80 -7.46
N ASP A 57 9.27 25.19 -7.25
CA ASP A 57 10.37 25.75 -6.45
C ASP A 57 9.87 26.14 -5.04
N PHE A 58 9.24 25.17 -4.36
CA PHE A 58 8.47 25.45 -3.16
C PHE A 58 8.70 24.41 -2.06
N GLU A 59 8.63 24.83 -0.81
CA GLU A 59 8.69 23.99 0.37
C GLU A 59 7.39 24.06 1.17
N TYR A 60 6.78 22.89 1.43
CA TYR A 60 5.62 22.77 2.30
C TYR A 60 6.00 22.03 3.57
N ASN A 61 5.78 22.71 4.70
CA ASN A 61 5.93 22.17 6.04
C ASN A 61 4.55 21.82 6.59
N ILE A 62 4.17 20.55 6.44
CA ILE A 62 2.89 20.02 6.90
C ILE A 62 3.05 19.53 8.34
N ASN A 63 2.46 20.30 9.25
CA ASN A 63 2.51 20.09 10.69
C ASN A 63 1.15 19.67 11.24
N GLY A 64 1.18 18.72 12.17
CA GLY A 64 -0.03 18.15 12.76
C GLY A 64 -0.69 17.08 11.87
N LYS A 65 -1.86 16.62 12.29
CA LYS A 65 -2.55 15.47 11.68
C LYS A 65 -3.37 15.92 10.47
N VAL A 66 -3.20 15.21 9.36
CA VAL A 66 -4.01 15.39 8.14
C VAL A 66 -4.55 14.04 7.68
N GLY A 67 -5.69 14.06 7.00
CA GLY A 67 -6.34 12.85 6.49
C GLY A 67 -5.65 12.30 5.25
N LYS A 68 -5.25 13.17 4.32
CA LYS A 68 -4.62 12.80 3.05
C LYS A 68 -3.78 13.96 2.53
N VAL A 69 -2.68 13.64 1.86
CA VAL A 69 -1.86 14.62 1.12
C VAL A 69 -1.76 14.15 -0.33
N THR A 70 -2.03 15.06 -1.27
CA THR A 70 -1.84 14.82 -2.70
C THR A 70 -1.05 15.99 -3.28
N ALA A 71 0.06 15.68 -3.95
CA ALA A 71 0.85 16.61 -4.74
C ALA A 71 0.71 16.27 -6.23
N GLU A 72 0.26 17.23 -7.04
CA GLU A 72 -0.05 17.03 -8.45
C GLU A 72 0.62 18.10 -9.33
N ASN A 73 1.20 17.71 -10.47
CA ASN A 73 1.77 18.63 -11.46
C ASN A 73 2.80 19.62 -10.85
N CYS A 74 3.57 19.20 -9.86
CA CYS A 74 4.54 20.07 -9.16
C CYS A 74 5.97 19.81 -9.60
N ARG A 75 6.83 20.84 -9.55
CA ARG A 75 8.25 20.73 -9.91
C ARG A 75 9.15 21.35 -8.86
N ASN A 76 10.29 20.72 -8.54
CA ASN A 76 11.24 21.22 -7.54
C ASN A 76 10.53 21.47 -6.18
N LEU A 77 9.87 20.43 -5.68
CA LEU A 77 9.03 20.51 -4.49
C LEU A 77 9.73 19.83 -3.30
N THR A 78 9.70 20.47 -2.14
CA THR A 78 10.08 19.83 -0.87
C THR A 78 8.84 19.71 0.01
N LEU A 79 8.53 18.49 0.44
CA LEU A 79 7.43 18.18 1.35
C LEU A 79 8.00 17.66 2.67
N ASN A 80 7.84 18.43 3.73
CA ASN A 80 8.22 18.04 5.09
C ASN A 80 6.96 17.69 5.86
N ILE A 81 6.82 16.44 6.28
CA ILE A 81 5.63 15.95 6.99
C ILE A 81 6.03 15.48 8.38
N SER A 82 5.62 16.23 9.41
CA SER A 82 6.09 15.97 10.77
C SER A 82 5.28 14.91 11.53
N HIS A 83 4.07 14.57 11.07
CA HIS A 83 3.13 13.67 11.75
C HIS A 83 2.43 12.72 10.78
N ASN A 84 1.67 11.77 11.33
CA ASN A 84 1.00 10.74 10.55
C ASN A 84 -0.06 11.31 9.60
N VAL A 85 -0.09 10.78 8.38
CA VAL A 85 -1.22 10.94 7.47
C VAL A 85 -2.24 9.86 7.82
N VAL A 86 -3.38 10.25 8.39
CA VAL A 86 -4.33 9.33 9.02
C VAL A 86 -4.96 8.36 8.03
N GLY A 87 -5.20 8.80 6.80
CA GLY A 87 -5.67 7.93 5.72
C GLY A 87 -4.63 6.91 5.26
N GLY A 88 -3.39 7.01 5.73
CA GLY A 88 -2.29 6.08 5.47
C GLY A 88 -1.64 6.22 4.09
N THR A 89 -2.17 7.10 3.24
CA THR A 89 -1.74 7.25 1.84
C THR A 89 -1.38 8.69 1.51
N LEU A 90 -0.24 8.86 0.84
CA LEU A 90 0.15 10.09 0.16
C LEU A 90 0.32 9.82 -1.34
N GLU A 91 -0.20 10.74 -2.15
CA GLU A 91 -0.17 10.66 -3.62
C GLU A 91 0.76 11.71 -4.22
N ILE A 92 1.64 11.28 -5.13
CA ILE A 92 2.54 12.12 -5.92
C ILE A 92 2.26 11.82 -7.39
N ILE A 93 1.70 12.79 -8.12
CA ILE A 93 1.19 12.57 -9.47
C ILE A 93 1.77 13.64 -10.40
N ARG A 94 2.41 13.23 -11.49
CA ARG A 94 3.01 14.14 -12.48
C ARG A 94 3.97 15.16 -11.86
N CYS A 95 4.80 14.72 -10.91
CA CYS A 95 5.79 15.57 -10.26
C CYS A 95 7.21 15.32 -10.81
N GLU A 96 8.02 16.37 -10.81
CA GLU A 96 9.43 16.31 -11.20
C GLU A 96 10.30 16.90 -10.09
N ASN A 97 11.36 16.19 -9.69
CA ASN A 97 12.30 16.66 -8.67
C ASN A 97 11.60 16.99 -7.35
N LEU A 98 11.08 15.96 -6.67
CA LEU A 98 10.38 16.10 -5.40
C LEU A 98 11.17 15.41 -4.28
N SER A 99 11.37 16.13 -3.17
CA SER A 99 11.92 15.61 -1.93
C SER A 99 10.82 15.48 -0.89
N LEU A 100 10.61 14.26 -0.37
CA LEU A 100 9.63 13.95 0.66
C LEU A 100 10.35 13.54 1.93
N ASN A 101 10.26 14.38 2.96
CA ASN A 101 10.94 14.20 4.25
C ASN A 101 9.93 13.86 5.34
N TYR A 102 10.09 12.68 5.94
CA TYR A 102 9.30 12.27 7.08
C TYR A 102 9.93 12.81 8.36
N GLY A 103 9.10 13.31 9.27
CA GLY A 103 9.49 13.51 10.66
C GLY A 103 9.76 12.17 11.35
N VAL A 104 10.53 12.19 12.43
CA VAL A 104 10.91 10.98 13.19
C VAL A 104 9.70 10.14 13.62
N ASN A 105 8.58 10.80 13.92
CA ASN A 105 7.35 10.16 14.40
C ASN A 105 6.25 10.08 13.33
N ALA A 106 6.54 10.45 12.08
CA ALA A 106 5.54 10.46 11.02
C ALA A 106 5.38 9.06 10.42
N GLU A 107 4.15 8.58 10.30
CA GLU A 107 3.83 7.33 9.60
C GLU A 107 2.95 7.64 8.39
N ILE A 108 3.43 7.21 7.22
CA ILE A 108 2.70 7.26 5.94
C ILE A 108 2.97 5.92 5.26
N PRO A 109 2.19 4.88 5.64
CA PRO A 109 2.46 3.50 5.23
C PRO A 109 2.48 3.27 3.72
N VAL A 110 1.68 4.03 2.96
CA VAL A 110 1.53 3.84 1.52
C VAL A 110 1.85 5.13 0.78
N LEU A 111 2.76 5.04 -0.18
CA LEU A 111 2.98 6.07 -1.19
C LEU A 111 2.44 5.58 -2.53
N GLN A 112 1.78 6.47 -3.25
CA GLN A 112 1.37 6.24 -4.64
C GLN A 112 2.05 7.29 -5.50
N ILE A 113 2.93 6.85 -6.39
CA ILE A 113 3.72 7.70 -7.26
C ILE A 113 3.38 7.35 -8.71
N GLU A 114 2.83 8.32 -9.42
CA GLU A 114 2.34 8.15 -10.78
C GLU A 114 2.89 9.23 -11.70
N CYS A 115 3.34 8.85 -12.90
CA CYS A 115 3.81 9.75 -13.95
C CYS A 115 4.88 10.74 -13.49
N SER A 116 5.71 10.37 -12.51
CA SER A 116 6.63 11.28 -11.84
C SER A 116 8.10 10.90 -12.09
N THR A 117 9.02 11.85 -11.94
CA THR A 117 10.45 11.57 -12.12
C THR A 117 11.31 12.25 -11.07
N ASN A 118 12.41 11.60 -10.71
CA ASN A 118 13.39 12.11 -9.74
C ASN A 118 12.73 12.41 -8.38
N ILE A 119 12.30 11.36 -7.68
CA ILE A 119 11.63 11.45 -6.39
C ILE A 119 12.55 10.89 -5.30
N SER A 120 12.83 11.69 -4.28
CA SER A 120 13.64 11.30 -3.14
C SER A 120 12.76 11.21 -1.90
N ILE A 121 12.80 10.07 -1.23
CA ILE A 121 11.96 9.76 -0.06
C ILE A 121 12.89 9.53 1.12
N TYR A 122 12.73 10.29 2.19
CA TYR A 122 13.56 10.21 3.38
C TYR A 122 12.72 9.76 4.57
N ILE A 123 13.07 8.60 5.14
CA ILE A 123 12.43 8.00 6.31
C ILE A 123 13.47 7.74 7.40
N TRP A 124 13.04 7.61 8.65
CA TRP A 124 13.88 7.30 9.81
C TRP A 124 13.80 5.82 10.21
N LEU A 125 12.62 5.21 10.09
CA LEU A 125 12.35 3.83 10.49
C LEU A 125 11.60 3.10 9.37
N LYS A 126 11.91 1.80 9.20
CA LYS A 126 11.22 0.94 8.23
C LYS A 126 9.69 0.88 8.46
N SER A 127 9.24 1.03 9.71
CA SER A 127 7.81 1.03 10.07
C SER A 127 7.03 2.21 9.50
N GLN A 128 7.68 3.32 9.16
CA GLN A 128 7.01 4.53 8.68
C GLN A 128 6.45 4.41 7.26
N LEU A 129 7.02 3.50 6.47
CA LEU A 129 6.68 3.29 5.06
C LEU A 129 6.65 1.79 4.78
N GLN A 130 5.47 1.26 4.45
CA GLN A 130 5.29 -0.15 4.15
C GLN A 130 5.44 -0.43 2.66
N SER A 131 4.88 0.42 1.82
CA SER A 131 4.85 0.21 0.37
C SER A 131 4.86 1.49 -0.46
N VAL A 132 5.47 1.41 -1.64
CA VAL A 132 5.47 2.46 -2.66
C VAL A 132 4.93 1.86 -3.95
N TYR A 133 3.74 2.29 -4.35
CA TYR A 133 3.14 1.94 -5.64
C TYR A 133 3.64 2.89 -6.72
N LEU A 134 4.01 2.32 -7.85
CA LEU A 134 4.67 3.03 -8.94
C LEU A 134 3.95 2.75 -10.24
N MET A 135 3.66 3.81 -11.00
CA MET A 135 3.16 3.70 -12.37
C MET A 135 3.77 4.81 -13.22
N GLN A 136 4.33 4.47 -14.38
CA GLN A 136 4.95 5.45 -15.31
C GLN A 136 5.94 6.40 -14.61
N THR A 137 6.67 5.90 -13.61
CA THR A 137 7.54 6.71 -12.75
C THR A 137 8.99 6.28 -12.95
N ARG A 138 9.93 7.22 -12.89
CA ARG A 138 11.38 6.97 -13.07
C ARG A 138 12.20 7.62 -11.95
N LEU A 139 13.38 7.06 -11.66
CA LEU A 139 14.36 7.61 -10.72
C LEU A 139 13.76 7.90 -9.32
N VAL A 140 13.33 6.85 -8.62
CA VAL A 140 12.87 6.99 -7.23
C VAL A 140 13.93 6.42 -6.29
N ASN A 141 14.30 7.20 -5.29
CA ASN A 141 15.28 6.82 -4.28
C ASN A 141 14.62 6.86 -2.90
N LEU A 142 14.81 5.79 -2.13
CA LEU A 142 14.45 5.73 -0.71
C LEU A 142 15.71 5.81 0.14
N TYR A 143 15.71 6.71 1.11
CA TYR A 143 16.78 6.96 2.04
C TYR A 143 16.29 6.64 3.46
N LEU A 144 16.90 5.63 4.09
CA LEU A 144 16.67 5.30 5.50
C LEU A 144 17.75 5.98 6.35
N GLN A 145 17.35 7.02 7.06
CA GLN A 145 18.20 7.90 7.84
C GLN A 145 18.63 7.25 9.15
N ASN A 146 19.80 7.68 9.63
CA ASN A 146 20.33 7.41 10.97
C ASN A 146 20.39 5.92 11.35
N GLN A 147 20.89 5.08 10.44
CA GLN A 147 21.22 3.70 10.77
C GLN A 147 22.51 3.68 11.61
N VAL A 148 22.48 2.95 12.72
CA VAL A 148 23.65 2.66 13.55
C VAL A 148 24.34 1.43 12.97
N VAL A 149 25.60 1.57 12.57
CA VAL A 149 26.49 0.43 12.28
C VAL A 149 27.77 0.71 13.06
N ASP A 150 28.15 -0.20 13.96
CA ASP A 150 29.40 -0.22 14.74
C ASP A 150 30.01 1.16 15.07
N ASP A 151 29.67 1.69 16.25
CA ASP A 151 30.25 2.88 16.88
C ASP A 151 30.29 4.18 16.05
N GLN A 152 29.65 4.21 14.87
CA GLN A 152 29.47 5.40 14.06
C GLN A 152 27.97 5.67 13.86
N ASN A 153 27.50 6.76 14.48
CA ASN A 153 26.22 7.35 14.12
C ASN A 153 26.28 7.86 12.68
N GLY A 154 25.25 7.57 11.88
CA GLY A 154 24.90 8.42 10.74
C GLY A 154 25.02 7.82 9.33
N LEU A 155 24.80 6.52 9.14
CA LEU A 155 24.66 5.99 7.79
C LEU A 155 23.23 6.17 7.27
N THR A 156 23.11 6.72 6.05
CA THR A 156 21.86 6.75 5.30
C THR A 156 21.90 5.62 4.28
N LEU A 157 21.04 4.60 4.44
CA LEU A 157 20.93 3.53 3.45
C LEU A 157 20.10 4.02 2.26
N GLN A 158 20.63 3.88 1.05
CA GLN A 158 19.95 4.24 -0.18
C GLN A 158 19.46 2.97 -0.89
N TYR A 159 18.18 2.99 -1.28
CA TYR A 159 17.57 1.97 -2.13
C TYR A 159 17.11 2.65 -3.42
N SER A 160 17.69 2.24 -4.54
CA SER A 160 17.20 2.64 -5.87
C SER A 160 16.01 1.76 -6.21
N ILE A 161 14.86 2.37 -6.49
CA ILE A 161 13.65 1.65 -6.87
C ILE A 161 13.70 1.38 -8.37
N GLU A 162 13.63 0.10 -8.75
CA GLU A 162 13.76 -0.32 -10.14
C GLU A 162 12.54 0.05 -10.99
N THR A 163 12.73 1.03 -11.87
CA THR A 163 11.74 1.48 -12.85
C THR A 163 12.16 1.03 -14.25
N PRO A 164 11.52 0.00 -14.85
CA PRO A 164 11.85 -0.41 -16.22
C PRO A 164 11.22 0.57 -17.21
N ASP A 165 11.95 0.83 -18.29
CA ASP A 165 11.64 1.90 -19.24
C ASP A 165 10.50 1.58 -20.22
N ASP A 166 10.06 0.31 -20.31
CA ASP A 166 9.40 -0.19 -21.54
C ASP A 166 7.94 -0.64 -21.42
N GLU A 167 7.33 -0.69 -20.23
CA GLU A 167 5.93 -1.12 -20.09
C GLU A 167 5.06 -0.03 -19.46
N LEU A 168 4.50 0.82 -20.33
CA LEU A 168 3.63 1.97 -20.01
C LEU A 168 2.39 1.66 -19.15
N HIS A 169 2.08 0.39 -18.89
CA HIS A 169 0.86 -0.04 -18.21
C HIS A 169 1.06 -1.01 -17.04
N ILE A 170 2.30 -1.34 -16.67
CA ILE A 170 2.54 -2.17 -15.49
C ILE A 170 2.64 -1.28 -14.25
N GLN A 171 1.78 -1.57 -13.27
CA GLN A 171 1.94 -1.05 -11.92
C GLN A 171 2.92 -1.94 -11.14
N LYS A 172 3.85 -1.31 -10.44
CA LYS A 172 4.78 -1.99 -9.52
C LYS A 172 4.52 -1.58 -8.08
N VAL A 173 4.98 -2.41 -7.16
CA VAL A 173 5.01 -2.10 -5.74
C VAL A 173 6.40 -2.38 -5.20
N SER A 174 6.95 -1.43 -4.45
CA SER A 174 8.16 -1.63 -3.66
C SER A 174 7.79 -1.78 -2.20
N HIS A 175 8.40 -2.73 -1.49
CA HIS A 175 8.13 -2.98 -0.08
C HIS A 175 9.29 -3.70 0.59
N TRP A 176 9.27 -3.77 1.93
CA TRP A 176 10.23 -4.54 2.70
C TRP A 176 10.01 -6.04 2.48
N SER A 177 11.08 -6.77 2.15
CA SER A 177 11.05 -8.24 2.09
C SER A 177 11.19 -8.85 3.49
N SER A 178 10.27 -9.74 3.85
CA SER A 178 10.37 -10.56 5.07
C SER A 178 11.19 -11.84 4.88
N ALA A 179 11.60 -12.15 3.65
CA ALA A 179 12.27 -13.40 3.30
C ALA A 179 13.81 -13.29 3.30
N LEU A 180 14.35 -12.07 3.26
CA LEU A 180 15.78 -11.82 3.19
C LEU A 180 16.33 -11.39 4.57
N PRO A 181 17.49 -11.91 5.01
CA PRO A 181 18.07 -11.63 6.34
C PRO A 181 18.26 -10.14 6.63
N ASP A 182 18.54 -9.33 5.61
CA ASP A 182 18.90 -7.91 5.75
C ASP A 182 17.75 -6.94 5.45
N ALA A 183 16.50 -7.43 5.37
CA ALA A 183 15.29 -6.64 5.10
C ALA A 183 15.50 -5.60 3.99
N ASN A 184 15.80 -6.11 2.79
CA ASN A 184 15.96 -5.32 1.57
C ASN A 184 14.60 -4.75 1.13
N PHE A 185 14.62 -3.53 0.61
CA PHE A 185 13.47 -2.92 -0.06
C PHE A 185 13.44 -3.41 -1.51
N ILE A 186 12.53 -4.33 -1.81
CA ILE A 186 12.43 -5.01 -3.11
C ILE A 186 11.32 -4.39 -3.95
N THR A 187 11.36 -4.59 -5.27
CA THR A 187 10.33 -4.11 -6.22
C THR A 187 9.72 -5.29 -6.99
N GLU A 188 8.40 -5.39 -7.00
CA GLU A 188 7.65 -6.44 -7.70
C GLU A 188 6.56 -5.86 -8.61
N CYS A 189 6.11 -6.65 -9.60
CA CYS A 189 4.92 -6.30 -10.38
C CYS A 189 3.63 -6.58 -9.59
N VAL A 190 2.68 -5.66 -9.68
CA VAL A 190 1.32 -5.84 -9.15
C VAL A 190 0.52 -6.71 -10.12
N VAL A 191 -0.10 -7.75 -9.61
CA VAL A 191 -0.97 -8.68 -10.35
C VAL A 191 -2.41 -8.51 -9.89
N ARG A 192 -3.35 -8.42 -10.83
CA ARG A 192 -4.78 -8.16 -10.57
C ARG A 192 -5.66 -9.28 -11.11
N ASP A 193 -5.30 -10.52 -10.80
CA ASP A 193 -6.00 -11.73 -11.30
C ASP A 193 -7.10 -12.24 -10.34
N GLY A 194 -7.52 -11.41 -9.39
CA GLY A 194 -8.53 -11.76 -8.38
C GLY A 194 -9.19 -10.52 -7.77
N VAL A 195 -9.90 -10.72 -6.65
CA VAL A 195 -10.65 -9.63 -5.97
C VAL A 195 -9.71 -8.59 -5.36
N PHE A 196 -8.53 -9.01 -4.92
CA PHE A 196 -7.53 -8.14 -4.31
C PHE A 196 -6.23 -8.18 -5.12
N PRO A 197 -5.56 -7.03 -5.35
CA PRO A 197 -4.24 -7.00 -5.97
C PRO A 197 -3.23 -7.82 -5.16
N THR A 198 -2.33 -8.53 -5.84
CA THR A 198 -1.24 -9.31 -5.23
C THR A 198 0.09 -8.96 -5.89
N THR A 199 1.20 -9.50 -5.40
CA THR A 199 2.49 -9.47 -6.11
C THR A 199 2.70 -10.76 -6.91
N SER A 200 3.64 -10.73 -7.86
CA SER A 200 4.04 -11.91 -8.64
C SER A 200 4.52 -13.06 -7.75
N GLU A 201 5.31 -12.79 -6.72
CA GLU A 201 5.74 -13.84 -5.78
C GLU A 201 4.59 -14.40 -4.95
N MET A 202 3.73 -13.53 -4.41
CA MET A 202 2.57 -13.97 -3.63
C MET A 202 1.64 -14.86 -4.46
N LYS A 203 1.43 -14.53 -5.73
CA LYS A 203 0.64 -15.34 -6.66
C LYS A 203 1.27 -16.72 -6.87
N LYS A 204 2.57 -16.78 -7.18
CA LYS A 204 3.30 -18.05 -7.34
C LYS A 204 3.20 -18.93 -6.10
N ALA A 205 3.37 -18.33 -4.91
CA ALA A 205 3.25 -19.05 -3.65
C ALA A 205 1.82 -19.57 -3.40
N ALA A 206 0.80 -18.78 -3.73
CA ALA A 206 -0.60 -19.19 -3.60
C ALA A 206 -0.97 -20.31 -4.60
N GLU A 207 -0.51 -20.22 -5.84
CA GLU A 207 -0.71 -21.26 -6.86
C GLU A 207 -0.02 -22.56 -6.46
N GLY A 208 1.22 -22.50 -5.94
CA GLY A 208 1.92 -23.66 -5.41
C GLY A 208 1.18 -24.33 -4.26
N ARG A 209 0.65 -23.55 -3.30
CA ARG A 209 -0.20 -24.08 -2.22
C ARG A 209 -1.49 -24.72 -2.74
N ARG A 210 -2.12 -24.10 -3.74
CA ARG A 210 -3.35 -24.64 -4.35
C ARG A 210 -3.10 -25.96 -5.05
N GLU A 211 -2.00 -26.06 -5.79
CA GLU A 211 -1.65 -27.29 -6.52
C GLU A 211 -1.28 -28.42 -5.56
N LEU A 212 -0.54 -28.12 -4.49
CA LEU A 212 -0.29 -29.08 -3.41
C LEU A 212 -1.59 -29.56 -2.74
N MET A 213 -2.53 -28.65 -2.50
CA MET A 213 -3.81 -29.00 -1.88
C MET A 213 -4.69 -29.85 -2.82
N LYS A 214 -4.71 -29.56 -4.13
CA LYS A 214 -5.37 -30.40 -5.13
C LYS A 214 -4.77 -31.80 -5.18
N HIS A 215 -3.44 -31.91 -5.15
CA HIS A 215 -2.77 -33.21 -5.12
C HIS A 215 -3.18 -34.01 -3.89
N LYS A 216 -3.12 -33.41 -2.70
CA LYS A 216 -3.57 -34.04 -1.44
C LYS A 216 -5.05 -34.45 -1.48
N MET A 217 -5.92 -33.61 -2.05
CA MET A 217 -7.35 -33.93 -2.17
C MET A 217 -7.58 -35.09 -3.15
N SER A 218 -6.86 -35.13 -4.27
CA SER A 218 -6.90 -36.25 -5.22
C SER A 218 -6.45 -37.56 -4.57
N GLU A 219 -5.35 -37.54 -3.82
CA GLU A 219 -4.88 -38.71 -3.06
C GLU A 219 -5.89 -39.17 -2.02
N MET A 220 -6.54 -38.25 -1.30
CA MET A 220 -7.59 -38.59 -0.33
C MET A 220 -8.82 -39.22 -0.99
N LEU A 221 -9.22 -38.74 -2.18
CA LEU A 221 -10.33 -39.34 -2.94
C LEU A 221 -9.99 -40.74 -3.45
N LEU A 222 -8.78 -40.95 -3.96
CA LEU A 222 -8.31 -42.27 -4.39
C LEU A 222 -8.20 -43.25 -3.22
N ASN A 223 -7.74 -42.80 -2.06
CA ASN A 223 -7.62 -43.61 -0.85
C ASN A 223 -8.97 -43.83 -0.14
N GLY A 224 -9.95 -42.94 -0.33
CA GLY A 224 -11.31 -43.05 0.19
C GLY A 224 -12.17 -44.06 -0.57
N ILE A 225 -11.78 -44.45 -1.79
CA ILE A 225 -12.39 -45.54 -2.55
C ILE A 225 -11.72 -46.87 -2.15
N LYS A 226 -11.82 -47.24 -0.88
CA LYS A 226 -11.76 -48.65 -0.46
C LYS A 226 -13.16 -49.07 -0.08
N ILE A 227 -13.93 -49.50 -1.08
CA ILE A 227 -15.19 -50.21 -0.85
C ILE A 227 -14.81 -51.53 -0.18
N THR A 228 -14.92 -51.59 1.16
CA THR A 228 -14.99 -52.87 1.85
C THR A 228 -16.26 -53.56 1.36
N LYS A 229 -16.09 -54.66 0.61
CA LYS A 229 -17.20 -55.51 0.19
C LYS A 229 -18.04 -55.87 1.42
N PRO A 230 -19.39 -55.78 1.37
CA PRO A 230 -20.21 -56.26 2.46
C PRO A 230 -20.00 -57.77 2.58
N ASN A 231 -19.61 -58.24 3.76
CA ASN A 231 -19.67 -59.67 4.09
C ASN A 231 -21.11 -60.13 3.87
N GLN A 232 -21.31 -61.01 2.89
CA GLN A 232 -22.52 -61.81 2.82
C GLN A 232 -22.52 -62.71 4.05
N GLY A 233 -23.27 -62.32 5.07
CA GLY A 233 -23.62 -63.19 6.17
C GLY A 233 -24.56 -64.27 5.66
N ASP A 234 -24.09 -65.52 5.72
CA ASP A 234 -24.96 -66.69 5.60
C ASP A 234 -25.99 -66.66 6.73
N PHE A 235 -27.23 -66.37 6.36
CA PHE A 235 -28.40 -66.64 7.17
C PHE A 235 -28.78 -68.11 6.98
N SER A 236 -28.32 -69.00 7.86
CA SER A 236 -29.08 -70.21 8.17
C SER A 236 -28.71 -70.81 9.53
N GLY A 237 -29.72 -70.89 10.42
CA GLY A 237 -29.86 -72.00 11.35
C GLY A 237 -29.64 -71.71 12.84
N LEU A 238 -30.77 -71.57 13.56
CA LEU A 238 -31.05 -72.15 14.90
C LEU A 238 -30.24 -71.54 16.08
N SER A 239 -30.71 -71.42 17.31
CA SER A 239 -31.98 -71.60 18.02
C SER A 239 -31.68 -71.20 19.47
N SER A 240 -32.63 -70.52 20.11
CA SER A 240 -32.94 -70.57 21.56
C SER A 240 -31.95 -70.03 22.62
N LYS A 241 -32.53 -69.20 23.52
CA LYS A 241 -32.18 -68.96 24.94
C LYS A 241 -30.92 -68.11 25.18
N ASP A 242 -30.83 -67.17 26.14
CA ASP A 242 -31.65 -66.76 27.27
C ASP A 242 -31.19 -65.33 27.69
N LYS A 243 -32.15 -64.53 28.17
CA LYS A 243 -32.17 -63.57 29.31
C LYS A 243 -30.95 -62.72 29.76
N ASN A 244 -31.35 -61.52 30.21
CA ASN A 244 -30.75 -60.53 31.15
C ASN A 244 -29.90 -59.41 30.52
N PHE A 245 -30.38 -58.15 30.46
CA PHE A 245 -30.42 -57.10 31.51
C PHE A 245 -29.06 -56.88 32.19
N ASP A 246 -28.37 -55.79 31.83
CA ASP A 246 -28.24 -54.57 32.65
C ASP A 246 -27.36 -53.51 31.96
N LEU A 247 -27.78 -52.25 32.04
CA LEU A 247 -27.00 -51.06 31.69
C LEU A 247 -26.44 -50.46 32.99
N PRO A 248 -25.16 -50.07 33.06
CA PRO A 248 -24.67 -49.14 34.06
C PRO A 248 -24.61 -47.71 33.49
N ASP A 249 -24.87 -46.76 34.40
CA ASP A 249 -24.90 -45.30 34.23
C ASP A 249 -23.64 -44.68 33.58
#